data_AF-R5PFY5-F1
#
_entry.id   AF-R5PFY5-F1
#
_cell.length_a   1.000
_cell.length_b   1.000
_cell.length_c   1.000
_cell.angle_alpha   90.00
_cell.angle_beta   90.00
_cell.angle_gamma   90.00
#
_symmetry.space_group_name_H-M   'P 1'
#
loop_
_entity.id
_entity.type
_entity.pdbx_description
1 polymer ?
#
loop_
_entity_poly.entity_id
_entity_poly.type
_entity_poly.pdbx_seq_one_letter_code
_entity_poly.pdbx_strand_id
1 'polypeptide(L)'
;MNNKSLIHSLVAFVALMLIVGCKPGVPSEIIQPDDMEDILYDYQLADAMAQQSSDYAYNQVLYREAVFKKYGITSAEFDSSMVYYTRHTESLHKIYENIAERLRNEALSLGASESEVNRYSSISSNGDTANVWNGSKSILLMPTAPYNVSSFDILADTTYHDGDSFLLTFRCNYIFQEGMRDGVALLAVRYANDSVATRVTHMPSSNDYTIRIDNTINQGIKEVKGYFYLGPGSSDDAKTTLKLLSVYDIHLVRMRASTKPNGSENDMDKPAGSDTLNTHNGKLETTQVNTTSEPQKLPEQFKQNIDQPEAIKMKNPVRMLEPQKMTLQQR
;
A
#
# COMPACT_ATOMS: atom_id res chain seq x y z
N MET A 1 17.65 -62.03 -6.14
CA MET A 1 17.17 -60.68 -6.53
C MET A 1 17.84 -60.29 -7.84
N ASN A 2 17.06 -59.95 -8.87
CA ASN A 2 17.58 -59.65 -10.21
C ASN A 2 18.37 -58.34 -10.19
N ASN A 3 19.68 -58.40 -10.46
CA ASN A 3 20.58 -57.24 -10.47
C ASN A 3 20.09 -56.12 -11.41
N LYS A 4 19.36 -56.48 -12.46
CA LYS A 4 18.72 -55.52 -13.37
C LYS A 4 17.64 -54.67 -12.65
N SER A 5 16.82 -55.26 -11.81
CA SER A 5 15.77 -54.52 -11.06
C SER A 5 16.37 -53.56 -10.03
N LEU A 6 17.50 -53.93 -9.41
CA LEU A 6 18.25 -53.05 -8.50
C LEU A 6 18.88 -51.86 -9.24
N ILE A 7 19.44 -52.08 -10.44
CA ILE A 7 20.01 -51.01 -11.26
C ILE A 7 18.92 -50.03 -11.71
N HIS A 8 17.75 -50.52 -12.14
CA HIS A 8 16.63 -49.63 -12.52
C HIS A 8 16.11 -48.84 -11.32
N SER A 9 16.03 -49.44 -10.13
CA SER A 9 15.63 -48.76 -8.91
C SER A 9 16.64 -47.70 -8.46
N LEU A 10 17.94 -47.95 -8.63
CA LEU A 10 19.02 -47.00 -8.32
C LEU A 10 19.01 -45.81 -9.29
N VAL A 11 18.85 -46.07 -10.59
CA VAL A 11 18.76 -45.03 -11.61
C VAL A 11 17.52 -44.16 -11.40
N ALA A 12 16.38 -44.76 -11.05
CA ALA A 12 15.16 -44.01 -10.71
C ALA A 12 15.34 -43.14 -9.46
N PHE A 13 16.04 -43.64 -8.43
CA PHE A 13 16.33 -42.87 -7.21
C PHE A 13 17.30 -41.71 -7.45
N VAL A 14 18.35 -41.91 -8.25
CA VAL A 14 19.28 -40.85 -8.64
C VAL A 14 18.59 -39.82 -9.53
N ALA A 15 17.74 -40.25 -10.45
CA ALA A 15 16.92 -39.34 -11.26
C ALA A 15 15.94 -38.52 -10.41
N LEU A 16 15.37 -39.11 -9.35
CA LEU A 16 14.48 -38.42 -8.40
C LEU A 16 15.23 -37.38 -7.53
N MET A 17 16.49 -37.66 -7.18
CA MET A 17 17.36 -36.73 -6.44
C MET A 17 17.81 -35.53 -7.30
N LEU A 18 17.92 -35.70 -8.62
CA LEU A 18 18.28 -34.62 -9.55
C LEU A 18 17.14 -33.61 -9.79
N ILE A 19 15.91 -33.90 -9.35
CA ILE A 19 14.74 -33.00 -9.45
C ILE A 19 14.54 -32.16 -8.19
N VAL A 20 15.30 -32.41 -7.12
CA VAL A 20 15.35 -31.51 -5.96
C VAL A 20 16.29 -30.37 -6.32
N GLY A 21 15.82 -29.47 -7.19
CA GLY A 21 16.50 -28.20 -7.42
C GLY A 21 16.56 -27.44 -6.10
N CYS A 22 17.72 -27.42 -5.46
CA CYS A 22 17.99 -26.51 -4.36
C CYS A 22 17.78 -25.09 -4.90
N LYS A 23 16.64 -24.47 -4.57
CA LYS A 23 16.47 -23.03 -4.75
C LYS A 23 17.62 -22.41 -3.94
N PRO A 24 18.57 -21.69 -4.57
CA PRO A 24 19.65 -21.09 -3.80
C PRO A 24 19.00 -20.20 -2.75
N GLY A 25 19.29 -20.48 -1.48
CA GLY A 25 18.82 -19.66 -0.37
C GLY A 25 19.35 -18.23 -0.50
N VAL A 26 18.78 -17.33 0.29
CA VAL A 26 19.31 -15.97 0.39
C VAL A 26 20.76 -16.04 0.91
N PRO A 27 21.75 -15.41 0.24
CA PRO A 27 23.14 -15.45 0.69
C PRO A 27 23.29 -15.00 2.15
N SER A 28 24.26 -15.54 2.87
CA SER A 28 24.45 -15.26 4.30
C SER A 28 24.76 -13.80 4.62
N GLU A 29 25.31 -13.05 3.66
CA GLU A 29 25.63 -11.63 3.81
C GLU A 29 24.40 -10.73 3.64
N ILE A 30 23.28 -11.30 3.18
CA ILE A 30 22.01 -10.61 2.97
C ILE A 30 21.11 -10.90 4.17
N ILE A 31 20.47 -9.84 4.68
CA ILE A 31 19.46 -9.94 5.74
C ILE A 31 18.40 -10.94 5.29
N GLN A 32 18.15 -11.96 6.11
CA GLN A 32 17.24 -13.04 5.77
C GLN A 32 15.79 -12.55 5.65
N PRO A 33 14.92 -13.23 4.88
CA PRO A 33 13.58 -12.72 4.58
C PRO A 33 12.74 -12.38 5.82
N ASP A 34 12.76 -13.25 6.83
CA ASP A 34 11.98 -13.08 8.06
C ASP A 34 12.50 -11.86 8.85
N ASP A 35 13.83 -11.71 8.98
CA ASP A 35 14.43 -10.54 9.62
C ASP A 35 14.14 -9.24 8.84
N MET A 36 14.20 -9.31 7.50
CA MET A 36 13.91 -8.17 6.63
C MET A 36 12.45 -7.72 6.77
N GLU A 37 11.51 -8.65 6.95
CA GLU A 37 10.11 -8.35 7.21
C GLU A 37 9.95 -7.54 8.52
N ASP A 38 10.58 -8.00 9.60
CA ASP A 38 10.56 -7.33 10.90
C ASP A 38 11.21 -5.94 10.84
N ILE A 39 12.37 -5.83 10.17
CA ILE A 39 13.07 -4.56 9.98
C ILE A 39 12.20 -3.58 9.20
N LEU A 40 11.63 -4.01 8.06
CA LEU A 40 10.80 -3.15 7.22
C LEU A 40 9.49 -2.74 7.91
N TYR A 41 8.95 -3.58 8.77
CA TYR A 41 7.80 -3.25 9.60
C TYR A 41 8.12 -2.06 10.53
N ASP A 42 9.17 -2.20 11.34
CA ASP A 42 9.59 -1.15 12.28
C ASP A 42 10.08 0.10 11.56
N TYR A 43 10.71 -0.06 10.39
CA TYR A 43 11.15 1.05 9.55
C TYR A 43 9.97 1.89 9.08
N GLN A 44 8.86 1.27 8.67
CA GLN A 44 7.64 1.98 8.28
C GLN A 44 6.97 2.67 9.47
N LEU A 45 6.98 2.02 10.64
CA LEU A 45 6.47 2.62 11.88
C LEU A 45 7.30 3.85 12.28
N ALA A 46 8.62 3.76 12.20
CA ALA A 46 9.53 4.88 12.43
C ALA A 46 9.25 6.04 11.48
N ASP A 47 9.02 5.77 10.19
CA ASP A 47 8.65 6.78 9.20
C ASP A 47 7.30 7.43 9.51
N ALA A 48 6.31 6.66 9.95
CA ALA A 48 5.00 7.18 10.35
C ALA A 48 5.11 8.07 11.60
N MET A 49 5.92 7.69 12.58
CA MET A 49 6.20 8.49 13.77
C MET A 49 6.90 9.81 13.42
N ALA A 50 7.88 9.76 12.50
CA ALA A 50 8.59 10.96 12.06
C ALA A 50 7.65 11.96 11.36
N GLN A 51 6.67 11.48 10.59
CA GLN A 51 5.67 12.32 9.92
C GLN A 51 4.78 13.10 10.89
N GLN A 52 4.56 12.59 12.10
CA GLN A 52 3.79 13.28 13.14
C GLN A 52 4.63 14.31 13.92
N SER A 53 5.94 14.36 13.68
CA SER A 53 6.86 15.23 14.40
C SER A 53 6.98 16.62 13.75
N SER A 54 7.30 17.63 14.56
CA SER A 54 7.52 18.99 14.07
C SER A 54 8.80 19.14 13.23
N ASP A 55 9.77 18.24 13.40
CA ASP A 55 11.02 18.18 12.64
C ASP A 55 11.14 16.81 11.95
N TYR A 56 10.35 16.64 10.89
CA TYR A 56 10.27 15.40 10.14
C TYR A 56 11.64 14.93 9.65
N ALA A 57 12.45 15.82 9.05
CA ALA A 57 13.71 15.45 8.43
C ALA A 57 14.71 14.92 9.47
N TYR A 58 14.82 15.59 10.63
CA TYR A 58 15.68 15.12 11.71
C TYR A 58 15.17 13.80 12.31
N ASN A 59 13.89 13.73 12.67
CA ASN A 59 13.32 12.56 13.35
C ASN A 59 13.25 11.33 12.45
N GLN A 60 13.09 11.50 11.13
CA GLN A 60 13.14 10.40 10.18
C GLN A 60 14.50 9.69 10.24
N VAL A 61 15.61 10.44 10.17
CA VAL A 61 16.95 9.86 10.25
C VAL A 61 17.16 9.21 11.62
N LEU A 62 16.81 9.93 12.69
CA LEU A 62 16.99 9.43 14.06
C LEU A 62 16.24 8.11 14.32
N TYR A 63 14.96 8.02 13.91
CA TYR A 63 14.14 6.84 14.17
C TYR A 63 14.56 5.65 13.30
N ARG A 64 14.97 5.88 12.05
CA ARG A 64 15.54 4.82 11.19
C ARG A 64 16.83 4.24 11.76
N GLU A 65 17.73 5.10 12.25
CA GLU A 65 18.96 4.66 12.93
C GLU A 65 18.65 3.86 14.20
N ALA A 66 17.60 4.24 14.94
CA ALA A 66 17.16 3.47 16.11
C ALA A 66 16.64 2.07 15.72
N VAL A 67 15.95 1.94 14.58
CA VAL A 67 15.53 0.63 14.04
C VAL A 67 16.77 -0.20 13.69
N PHE A 68 17.73 0.33 12.96
CA PHE A 68 18.96 -0.39 12.62
C PHE A 68 19.72 -0.87 13.86
N LYS A 69 19.84 0.00 14.87
CA LYS A 69 20.42 -0.37 16.17
C LYS A 69 19.65 -1.49 16.87
N LYS A 70 18.31 -1.49 16.82
CA LYS A 70 17.46 -2.54 17.42
C LYS A 70 17.76 -3.92 16.81
N TYR A 71 17.98 -3.99 15.49
CA TYR A 71 18.26 -5.24 14.79
C TYR A 71 19.75 -5.57 14.67
N GLY A 72 20.63 -4.71 15.19
CA GLY A 72 22.08 -4.93 15.14
C GLY A 72 22.67 -4.85 13.74
N ILE A 73 22.03 -4.10 12.83
CA ILE A 73 22.47 -3.90 11.46
C ILE A 73 22.94 -2.46 11.23
N THR A 74 23.67 -2.25 10.15
CA THR A 74 24.03 -0.93 9.62
C THR A 74 23.13 -0.54 8.45
N SER A 75 23.04 0.76 8.17
CA SER A 75 22.37 1.24 6.94
C SER A 75 22.95 0.58 5.68
N ALA A 76 24.26 0.35 5.63
CA ALA A 76 24.91 -0.25 4.48
C ALA A 76 24.52 -1.73 4.25
N GLU A 77 24.32 -2.51 5.31
CA GLU A 77 23.84 -3.89 5.24
C GLU A 77 22.38 -3.94 4.78
N PHE A 78 21.55 -3.01 5.30
CA PHE A 78 20.17 -2.85 4.85
C PHE A 78 20.11 -2.49 3.35
N ASP A 79 20.88 -1.50 2.93
CA ASP A 79 20.93 -1.03 1.54
C ASP A 79 21.38 -2.15 0.59
N SER A 80 22.44 -2.87 0.98
CA SER A 80 22.97 -4.01 0.20
C SER A 80 21.93 -5.14 0.08
N SER A 81 21.24 -5.44 1.18
CA SER A 81 20.17 -6.44 1.19
C SER A 81 19.00 -6.01 0.32
N MET A 82 18.66 -4.74 0.32
CA MET A 82 17.59 -4.22 -0.53
C MET A 82 17.94 -4.27 -2.02
N VAL A 83 19.19 -4.00 -2.40
CA VAL A 83 19.67 -4.21 -3.78
C VAL A 83 19.49 -5.67 -4.21
N TYR A 84 19.69 -6.62 -3.29
CA TYR A 84 19.37 -8.02 -3.56
C TYR A 84 17.86 -8.22 -3.75
N TYR A 85 17.02 -7.78 -2.82
CA TYR A 85 15.57 -8.02 -2.88
C TYR A 85 14.87 -7.35 -4.07
N THR A 86 15.34 -6.18 -4.51
CA THR A 86 14.82 -5.50 -5.72
C THR A 86 15.13 -6.29 -7.01
N ARG A 87 16.14 -7.16 -7.01
CA ARG A 87 16.40 -8.13 -8.09
C ARG A 87 15.67 -9.46 -7.90
N HIS A 88 15.14 -9.71 -6.70
CA HIS A 88 14.39 -10.91 -6.33
C HIS A 88 12.96 -10.49 -5.96
N THR A 89 12.27 -9.92 -6.94
CA THR A 89 10.99 -9.21 -6.76
C THR A 89 9.88 -10.08 -6.16
N GLU A 90 9.87 -11.40 -6.44
CA GLU A 90 8.92 -12.33 -5.81
C GLU A 90 9.09 -12.38 -4.28
N SER A 91 10.34 -12.49 -3.80
CA SER A 91 10.63 -12.51 -2.37
C SER A 91 10.26 -11.18 -1.71
N LEU A 92 10.61 -10.07 -2.36
CA LEU A 92 10.27 -8.74 -1.86
C LEU A 92 8.76 -8.50 -1.83
N HIS A 93 8.04 -8.92 -2.87
CA HIS A 93 6.59 -8.83 -2.92
C HIS A 93 5.95 -9.60 -1.76
N LYS A 94 6.42 -10.82 -1.49
CA LYS A 94 5.92 -11.63 -0.37
C LYS A 94 6.16 -10.97 0.98
N ILE A 95 7.34 -10.38 1.21
CA ILE A 95 7.62 -9.63 2.44
C ILE A 95 6.61 -8.50 2.63
N TYR A 96 6.28 -7.74 1.57
CA TYR A 96 5.29 -6.66 1.68
C TYR A 96 3.84 -7.14 1.81
N GLU A 97 3.50 -8.29 1.24
CA GLU A 97 2.20 -8.91 1.48
C GLU A 97 2.03 -9.24 2.97
N ASN A 98 3.04 -9.85 3.59
CA ASN A 98 3.05 -10.14 5.02
C ASN A 98 3.00 -8.88 5.88
N ILE A 99 3.77 -7.84 5.54
CA ILE A 99 3.73 -6.55 6.25
C ILE A 99 2.35 -5.90 6.18
N ALA A 100 1.72 -5.91 5.01
CA ALA A 100 0.36 -5.37 4.84
C ALA A 100 -0.65 -6.14 5.70
N GLU A 101 -0.54 -7.47 5.75
CA GLU A 101 -1.38 -8.29 6.62
C GLU A 101 -1.14 -7.99 8.11
N ARG A 102 0.12 -7.86 8.52
CA ARG A 102 0.50 -7.52 9.89
C ARG A 102 -0.05 -6.16 10.31
N LEU A 103 0.11 -5.13 9.49
CA LEU A 103 -0.43 -3.78 9.74
C LEU A 103 -1.97 -3.82 9.88
N ARG A 104 -2.65 -4.59 9.03
CA ARG A 104 -4.10 -4.77 9.10
C ARG A 104 -4.51 -5.43 10.42
N ASN A 105 -3.82 -6.50 10.81
CA ASN A 105 -4.10 -7.24 12.04
C ASN A 105 -3.82 -6.40 13.29
N GLU A 106 -2.76 -5.59 13.29
CA GLU A 106 -2.44 -4.70 14.40
C GLU A 106 -3.45 -3.54 14.53
N ALA A 107 -3.92 -2.97 13.41
CA ALA A 107 -4.98 -1.96 13.47
C ALA A 107 -6.24 -2.52 14.16
N LEU A 108 -6.64 -3.76 13.84
CA LEU A 108 -7.76 -4.44 14.49
C LEU A 108 -7.52 -4.67 15.98
N SER A 109 -6.31 -5.09 16.38
CA SER A 109 -5.99 -5.35 17.79
C SER A 109 -5.93 -4.07 18.63
N LEU A 110 -5.57 -2.93 18.02
CA LEU A 110 -5.56 -1.60 18.64
C LEU A 110 -6.95 -0.95 18.73
N GLY A 111 -8.01 -1.66 18.35
CA GLY A 111 -9.39 -1.21 18.52
C GLY A 111 -9.97 -0.48 17.31
N ALA A 112 -9.31 -0.50 16.15
CA ALA A 112 -9.99 -0.15 14.91
C ALA A 112 -11.16 -1.12 14.72
N SER A 113 -12.35 -0.58 14.45
CA SER A 113 -13.51 -1.43 14.28
C SER A 113 -13.29 -2.39 13.12
N GLU A 114 -13.60 -3.68 13.32
CA GLU A 114 -13.58 -4.65 12.23
C GLU A 114 -14.47 -4.18 11.07
N SER A 115 -15.59 -3.52 11.37
CA SER A 115 -16.48 -2.93 10.36
C SER A 115 -15.87 -1.73 9.62
N GLU A 116 -14.85 -1.08 10.18
CA GLU A 116 -14.15 0.06 9.58
C GLU A 116 -13.00 -0.41 8.70
N VAL A 117 -12.18 -1.34 9.22
CA VAL A 117 -11.10 -2.00 8.48
C VAL A 117 -11.65 -2.88 7.35
N ASN A 118 -12.73 -3.62 7.60
CA ASN A 118 -13.36 -4.50 6.62
C ASN A 118 -14.60 -3.90 5.95
N ARG A 119 -14.78 -2.57 6.00
CA ARG A 119 -16.03 -1.91 5.56
C ARG A 119 -16.40 -2.26 4.12
N TYR A 120 -15.40 -2.43 3.26
CA TYR A 120 -15.59 -2.74 1.85
C TYR A 120 -15.17 -4.17 1.48
N SER A 121 -14.45 -4.87 2.35
CA SER A 121 -14.10 -6.29 2.16
C SER A 121 -15.26 -7.24 2.51
N SER A 122 -16.15 -6.83 3.42
CA SER A 122 -17.34 -7.59 3.84
C SER A 122 -18.57 -7.39 2.94
N ILE A 123 -18.52 -6.45 1.99
CA ILE A 123 -19.60 -6.22 1.03
C ILE A 123 -19.60 -7.36 0.01
N SER A 124 -20.65 -8.19 0.05
CA SER A 124 -20.80 -9.30 -0.89
C SER A 124 -20.82 -8.82 -2.35
N SER A 125 -20.43 -9.66 -3.30
CA SER A 125 -20.52 -9.36 -4.74
C SER A 125 -21.96 -9.19 -5.24
N ASN A 126 -22.95 -9.57 -4.42
CA ASN A 126 -24.35 -9.66 -4.80
C ASN A 126 -25.18 -8.67 -3.98
N GLY A 127 -25.56 -7.56 -4.59
CA GLY A 127 -26.40 -6.53 -3.95
C GLY A 127 -26.31 -5.18 -4.63
N ASP A 128 -27.07 -4.23 -4.09
CA ASP A 128 -27.08 -2.82 -4.54
C ASP A 128 -25.74 -2.14 -4.27
N THR A 129 -24.96 -2.62 -3.31
CA THR A 129 -23.56 -2.26 -3.15
C THR A 129 -22.74 -3.54 -3.18
N ALA A 130 -21.71 -3.59 -4.02
CA ALA A 130 -20.92 -4.79 -4.24
C ALA A 130 -19.44 -4.45 -4.42
N ASN A 131 -18.54 -5.21 -3.78
CA ASN A 131 -17.12 -5.15 -4.10
C ASN A 131 -16.87 -5.95 -5.39
N VAL A 132 -16.43 -5.26 -6.44
CA VAL A 132 -16.18 -5.82 -7.78
C VAL A 132 -14.68 -5.93 -8.07
N TRP A 133 -13.81 -5.66 -7.09
CA TRP A 133 -12.37 -5.86 -7.25
C TRP A 133 -12.03 -7.35 -7.40
N ASN A 134 -11.29 -7.69 -8.45
CA ASN A 134 -10.85 -9.05 -8.75
C ASN A 134 -9.32 -9.19 -8.91
N GLY A 135 -8.57 -8.11 -8.67
CA GLY A 135 -7.11 -8.10 -8.70
C GLY A 135 -6.47 -8.46 -7.36
N SER A 136 -5.14 -8.42 -7.31
CA SER A 136 -4.40 -8.55 -6.05
C SER A 136 -4.81 -7.46 -5.06
N LYS A 137 -4.96 -7.82 -3.78
CA LYS A 137 -5.28 -6.86 -2.71
C LYS A 137 -4.07 -6.06 -2.22
N SER A 138 -2.87 -6.51 -2.59
CA SER A 138 -1.60 -5.84 -2.32
C SER A 138 -0.73 -5.88 -3.58
N ILE A 139 -0.07 -4.77 -3.87
CA ILE A 139 0.88 -4.60 -4.97
C ILE A 139 2.11 -3.83 -4.49
N LEU A 140 3.24 -4.11 -5.13
CA LEU A 140 4.49 -3.38 -4.91
C LEU A 140 4.91 -2.74 -6.23
N LEU A 141 5.19 -1.43 -6.19
CA LEU A 141 5.66 -0.67 -7.34
C LEU A 141 7.08 -0.15 -7.11
N MET A 142 7.88 -0.20 -8.17
CA MET A 142 9.23 0.34 -8.26
C MET A 142 9.26 1.54 -9.23
N PRO A 143 10.23 2.46 -9.14
CA PRO A 143 10.29 3.67 -9.98
C PRO A 143 10.47 3.41 -11.48
N THR A 144 10.84 2.18 -11.87
CA THR A 144 11.25 1.84 -13.23
C THR A 144 10.41 0.71 -13.84
N ALA A 145 10.20 0.80 -15.15
CA ALA A 145 9.48 -0.21 -15.90
C ALA A 145 10.21 -1.58 -15.88
N PRO A 146 9.47 -2.69 -15.91
CA PRO A 146 8.01 -2.79 -16.05
C PRO A 146 7.25 -2.74 -14.72
N TYR A 147 7.94 -2.64 -13.59
CA TYR A 147 7.34 -2.77 -12.25
C TYR A 147 6.82 -1.47 -11.66
N ASN A 148 6.76 -0.41 -12.47
CA ASN A 148 6.31 0.91 -12.07
C ASN A 148 4.83 1.16 -12.28
N VAL A 149 4.11 0.18 -12.83
CA VAL A 149 2.68 0.28 -13.07
C VAL A 149 2.01 -1.05 -12.75
N SER A 150 0.83 -0.98 -12.15
CA SER A 150 -0.10 -2.09 -12.01
C SER A 150 -1.46 -1.64 -12.51
N SER A 151 -1.95 -2.29 -13.56
CA SER A 151 -3.22 -1.94 -14.21
C SER A 151 -4.30 -2.96 -13.90
N PHE A 152 -5.55 -2.53 -13.89
CA PHE A 152 -6.71 -3.40 -13.79
C PHE A 152 -7.74 -3.03 -14.85
N ASP A 153 -8.51 -4.03 -15.27
CA ASP A 153 -9.56 -3.91 -16.27
C ASP A 153 -10.69 -4.88 -15.93
N ILE A 154 -11.89 -4.35 -15.71
CA ILE A 154 -13.08 -5.10 -15.32
C ILE A 154 -14.19 -4.78 -16.32
N LEU A 155 -14.51 -5.77 -17.15
CA LEU A 155 -15.64 -5.69 -18.08
C LEU A 155 -16.95 -5.80 -17.31
N ALA A 156 -17.92 -4.97 -17.68
CA ALA A 156 -19.25 -5.03 -17.10
C ALA A 156 -19.97 -6.32 -17.50
N ASP A 157 -20.53 -7.02 -16.52
CA ASP A 157 -21.41 -8.16 -16.72
C ASP A 157 -22.88 -7.75 -16.49
N THR A 158 -23.78 -8.73 -16.47
CA THR A 158 -25.23 -8.52 -16.25
C THR A 158 -25.59 -7.92 -14.89
N THR A 159 -24.65 -7.86 -13.94
CA THR A 159 -24.89 -7.28 -12.61
C THR A 159 -24.72 -5.75 -12.60
N TYR A 160 -24.17 -5.17 -13.66
CA TYR A 160 -23.99 -3.73 -13.84
C TYR A 160 -25.23 -3.10 -14.49
N HIS A 161 -25.62 -1.92 -14.00
CA HIS A 161 -26.84 -1.22 -14.37
C HIS A 161 -26.57 0.23 -14.73
N ASP A 162 -27.54 0.85 -15.40
CA ASP A 162 -27.53 2.27 -15.68
C ASP A 162 -27.44 3.07 -14.37
N GLY A 163 -26.53 4.05 -14.36
CA GLY A 163 -26.33 4.93 -13.20
C GLY A 163 -25.44 4.34 -12.09
N ASP A 164 -24.96 3.11 -12.21
CA ASP A 164 -23.99 2.56 -11.27
C ASP A 164 -22.77 3.48 -11.12
N SER A 165 -22.36 3.70 -9.88
CA SER A 165 -21.23 4.56 -9.50
C SER A 165 -20.15 3.74 -8.82
N PHE A 166 -18.91 4.24 -8.83
CA PHE A 166 -17.74 3.48 -8.40
C PHE A 166 -16.92 4.21 -7.35
N LEU A 167 -16.44 3.45 -6.37
CA LEU A 167 -15.55 3.89 -5.30
C LEU A 167 -14.34 2.96 -5.25
N LEU A 168 -13.16 3.47 -5.60
CA LEU A 168 -11.89 2.79 -5.39
C LEU A 168 -11.30 3.26 -4.07
N THR A 169 -11.03 2.35 -3.15
CA THR A 169 -10.37 2.63 -1.87
C THR A 169 -9.14 1.76 -1.71
N PHE A 170 -8.08 2.32 -1.15
CA PHE A 170 -6.83 1.59 -0.91
C PHE A 170 -5.98 2.38 0.10
N ARG A 171 -4.95 1.71 0.63
CA ARG A 171 -3.92 2.30 1.49
C ARG A 171 -2.59 2.26 0.76
N CYS A 172 -1.69 3.20 1.05
CA CYS A 172 -0.35 3.13 0.49
C CYS A 172 0.75 3.50 1.48
N ASN A 173 1.90 2.83 1.35
CA ASN A 173 3.10 3.08 2.14
C ASN A 173 4.31 3.30 1.21
N TYR A 174 5.10 4.32 1.52
CA TYR A 174 6.32 4.67 0.81
C TYR A 174 7.52 4.18 1.59
N ILE A 175 8.47 3.58 0.89
CA ILE A 175 9.78 3.25 1.46
C ILE A 175 10.79 3.94 0.58
N PHE A 176 10.98 5.20 0.97
CA PHE A 176 11.79 6.17 0.26
C PHE A 176 12.91 6.56 1.20
N GLN A 177 14.14 6.28 0.83
CA GLN A 177 15.28 6.78 1.59
C GLN A 177 15.36 8.31 1.51
N GLU A 178 15.03 8.86 0.35
CA GLU A 178 15.03 10.29 0.05
C GLU A 178 14.06 10.59 -1.12
N GLY A 179 13.97 11.88 -1.46
CA GLY A 179 13.21 12.36 -2.62
C GLY A 179 11.73 12.61 -2.33
N MET A 180 11.09 13.28 -3.28
CA MET A 180 9.66 13.55 -3.22
C MET A 180 8.87 12.28 -3.51
N ARG A 181 7.91 11.97 -2.64
CA ARG A 181 6.93 10.91 -2.83
C ARG A 181 5.81 11.44 -3.72
N ASP A 182 5.56 10.79 -4.85
CA ASP A 182 4.39 11.08 -5.69
C ASP A 182 4.03 9.86 -6.54
N GLY A 183 3.12 9.04 -6.00
CA GLY A 183 2.48 7.96 -6.75
C GLY A 183 1.19 8.45 -7.37
N VAL A 184 0.75 7.78 -8.44
CA VAL A 184 -0.48 8.16 -9.14
C VAL A 184 -1.44 6.97 -9.18
N ALA A 185 -2.69 7.21 -8.82
CA ALA A 185 -3.78 6.26 -9.00
C ALA A 185 -4.79 6.87 -9.99
N LEU A 186 -5.21 6.08 -10.97
CA LEU A 186 -6.22 6.46 -11.94
C LEU A 186 -7.39 5.49 -11.88
N LEU A 187 -8.61 6.03 -11.86
CA LEU A 187 -9.85 5.28 -12.07
C LEU A 187 -10.57 5.85 -13.29
N ALA A 188 -11.03 4.98 -14.17
CA ALA A 188 -11.82 5.33 -15.34
C ALA A 188 -13.00 4.37 -15.52
N VAL A 189 -14.13 4.92 -15.98
CA VAL A 189 -15.35 4.19 -16.29
C VAL A 189 -15.76 4.53 -17.72
N ARG A 190 -15.84 3.53 -18.59
CA ARG A 190 -16.39 3.67 -19.95
C ARG A 190 -17.86 3.29 -19.92
N TYR A 191 -18.71 4.18 -20.43
CA TYR A 191 -20.16 4.02 -20.45
C TYR A 191 -20.66 3.42 -21.77
N ALA A 192 -21.93 3.01 -21.80
CA ALA A 192 -22.60 2.40 -22.96
C ALA A 192 -22.53 3.26 -24.23
N ASN A 193 -22.56 4.59 -24.08
CA ASN A 193 -22.42 5.56 -25.16
C ASN A 193 -20.97 5.88 -25.55
N ASP A 194 -19.99 5.10 -25.05
CA ASP A 194 -18.54 5.26 -25.27
C ASP A 194 -17.90 6.51 -24.67
N SER A 195 -18.66 7.33 -23.92
CA SER A 195 -18.06 8.36 -23.08
C SER A 195 -17.28 7.73 -21.92
N VAL A 196 -16.23 8.44 -21.46
CA VAL A 196 -15.36 7.97 -20.37
C VAL A 196 -15.31 9.02 -19.27
N ALA A 197 -15.62 8.61 -18.05
CA ALA A 197 -15.31 9.41 -16.86
C ALA A 197 -13.97 8.94 -16.28
N THR A 198 -13.11 9.89 -15.91
CA THR A 198 -11.79 9.61 -15.35
C THR A 198 -11.52 10.45 -14.11
N ARG A 199 -10.81 9.88 -13.15
CA ARG A 199 -10.24 10.57 -12.00
C ARG A 199 -8.80 10.13 -11.80
N VAL A 200 -7.93 11.11 -11.55
CA VAL A 200 -6.52 10.91 -11.25
C VAL A 200 -6.26 11.48 -9.87
N THR A 201 -5.60 10.70 -9.02
CA THR A 201 -5.25 11.07 -7.65
C THR A 201 -3.76 10.89 -7.47
N HIS A 202 -3.11 11.97 -7.05
CA HIS A 202 -1.72 11.96 -6.59
C HIS A 202 -1.66 11.49 -5.14
N MET A 203 -0.62 10.72 -4.83
CA MET A 203 -0.37 10.13 -3.52
C MET A 203 0.96 10.67 -2.99
N PRO A 204 1.00 11.86 -2.38
CA PRO A 204 2.26 12.44 -1.91
C PRO A 204 2.72 11.88 -0.55
N SER A 205 1.88 11.06 0.09
CA SER A 205 2.07 10.61 1.47
C SER A 205 1.54 9.19 1.67
N SER A 206 2.04 8.51 2.70
CA SER A 206 1.57 7.19 3.10
C SER A 206 0.28 7.31 3.89
N ASN A 207 -0.85 7.07 3.22
CA ASN A 207 -2.19 7.37 3.73
C ASN A 207 -3.23 6.45 3.08
N ASP A 208 -4.47 6.57 3.56
CA ASP A 208 -5.64 5.97 2.95
C ASP A 208 -6.18 6.91 1.87
N TYR A 209 -6.53 6.36 0.71
CA TYR A 209 -7.03 7.11 -0.43
C TYR A 209 -8.36 6.55 -0.90
N THR A 210 -9.19 7.46 -1.44
CA THR A 210 -10.50 7.14 -1.99
C THR A 210 -10.71 7.92 -3.28
N ILE A 211 -11.08 7.22 -4.35
CA ILE A 211 -11.39 7.80 -5.66
C ILE A 211 -12.83 7.44 -6.00
N ARG A 212 -13.66 8.45 -6.27
CA ARG A 212 -15.07 8.26 -6.60
C ARG A 212 -15.40 8.74 -8.01
N ILE A 213 -16.14 7.95 -8.75
CA ILE A 213 -16.79 8.34 -10.00
C ILE A 213 -18.29 8.13 -9.85
N ASP A 214 -19.04 9.23 -9.83
CA ASP A 214 -20.49 9.23 -9.87
C ASP A 214 -20.98 9.26 -11.32
N ASN A 215 -21.88 8.35 -11.65
CA ASN A 215 -22.49 8.26 -12.98
C ASN A 215 -23.74 9.15 -13.07
N THR A 216 -23.52 10.46 -13.07
CA THR A 216 -24.58 11.47 -13.10
C THR A 216 -25.35 11.53 -14.43
N ILE A 217 -24.80 10.91 -15.49
CA ILE A 217 -25.41 10.81 -16.82
C ILE A 217 -26.33 9.59 -16.96
N ASN A 218 -26.43 8.77 -15.91
CA ASN A 218 -27.29 7.58 -15.83
C ASN A 218 -27.13 6.64 -17.04
N GLN A 219 -25.89 6.39 -17.45
CA GLN A 219 -25.59 5.49 -18.58
C GLN A 219 -25.21 4.10 -18.08
N GLY A 220 -25.46 3.07 -18.88
CA GLY A 220 -24.95 1.73 -18.61
C GLY A 220 -23.42 1.68 -18.59
N ILE A 221 -22.86 0.70 -17.90
CA ILE A 221 -21.41 0.54 -17.75
C ILE A 221 -20.89 -0.47 -18.78
N LYS A 222 -19.80 -0.16 -19.47
CA LYS A 222 -19.08 -1.11 -20.34
C LYS A 222 -17.86 -1.70 -19.64
N GLU A 223 -17.09 -0.86 -18.96
CA GLU A 223 -15.77 -1.21 -18.44
C GLU A 223 -15.39 -0.26 -17.30
N VAL A 224 -14.76 -0.82 -16.27
CA VAL A 224 -14.10 -0.07 -15.20
C VAL A 224 -12.63 -0.45 -15.21
N LYS A 225 -11.75 0.53 -15.38
CA LYS A 225 -10.32 0.29 -15.49
C LYS A 225 -9.51 1.36 -14.80
N GLY A 226 -8.23 1.09 -14.64
CA GLY A 226 -7.34 2.03 -13.99
C GLY A 226 -5.94 1.48 -13.83
N TYR A 227 -5.13 2.25 -13.13
CA TYR A 227 -3.79 1.82 -12.76
C TYR A 227 -3.29 2.54 -11.51
N PHE A 228 -2.34 1.90 -10.86
CA PHE A 228 -1.44 2.49 -9.88
C PHE A 228 -0.07 2.65 -10.53
N TYR A 229 0.59 3.78 -10.30
CA TYR A 229 1.85 4.13 -10.93
C TYR A 229 2.81 4.77 -9.92
N LEU A 230 4.08 4.40 -10.04
CA LEU A 230 5.18 5.08 -9.35
C LEU A 230 6.15 5.65 -10.38
N GLY A 231 6.31 6.98 -10.37
CA GLY A 231 7.27 7.64 -11.25
C GLY A 231 8.73 7.38 -10.83
N PRO A 232 9.70 7.65 -11.72
CA PRO A 232 11.12 7.56 -11.39
C PRO A 232 11.57 8.54 -10.28
N GLY A 233 10.74 9.50 -9.91
CA GLY A 233 11.09 10.62 -9.03
C GLY A 233 11.72 11.77 -9.80
N SER A 234 12.38 12.68 -9.09
CA SER A 234 13.11 13.80 -9.70
C SER A 234 14.42 13.33 -10.33
N SER A 235 14.92 14.03 -11.34
CA SER A 235 16.22 13.79 -11.96
C SER A 235 17.40 13.96 -11.00
N ASP A 236 17.18 14.70 -9.91
CA ASP A 236 18.19 15.05 -8.91
C ASP A 236 18.31 14.02 -7.78
N ASP A 237 17.38 13.06 -7.70
CA ASP A 237 17.43 12.01 -6.69
C ASP A 237 18.60 11.06 -6.98
N ALA A 238 19.29 10.56 -5.95
CA ALA A 238 20.38 9.64 -6.16
C ALA A 238 19.85 8.36 -6.84
N LYS A 239 20.49 7.95 -7.94
CA LYS A 239 20.05 6.77 -8.72
C LYS A 239 20.11 5.45 -7.95
N THR A 240 20.74 5.44 -6.78
CA THR A 240 20.97 4.26 -5.94
C THR A 240 20.06 4.19 -4.74
N THR A 241 19.25 5.22 -4.45
CA THR A 241 18.39 5.22 -3.27
C THR A 241 17.11 4.44 -3.51
N LEU A 242 16.75 3.65 -2.49
CA LEU A 242 15.57 2.81 -2.54
C LEU A 242 14.30 3.67 -2.60
N LYS A 243 13.44 3.34 -3.57
CA LYS A 243 12.11 3.92 -3.73
C LYS A 243 11.11 2.81 -4.04
N LEU A 244 10.19 2.59 -3.11
CA LEU A 244 9.12 1.62 -3.27
C LEU A 244 7.79 2.23 -2.84
N LEU A 245 6.73 1.83 -3.53
CA LEU A 245 5.35 2.13 -3.15
C LEU A 245 4.60 0.81 -3.00
N SER A 246 4.20 0.49 -1.77
CA SER A 246 3.24 -0.56 -1.52
C SER A 246 1.84 0.04 -1.55
N VAL A 247 0.93 -0.57 -2.32
CA VAL A 247 -0.51 -0.25 -2.30
C VAL A 247 -1.24 -1.50 -1.86
N TYR A 248 -2.05 -1.40 -0.82
CA TYR A 248 -2.68 -2.55 -0.19
C TYR A 248 -4.10 -2.23 0.28
N ASP A 249 -4.82 -3.28 0.67
CA ASP A 249 -6.23 -3.21 1.06
C ASP A 249 -7.11 -2.59 -0.06
N ILE A 250 -6.84 -3.02 -1.30
CA ILE A 250 -7.49 -2.47 -2.48
C ILE A 250 -8.92 -3.01 -2.60
N HIS A 251 -9.87 -2.10 -2.73
CA HIS A 251 -11.28 -2.39 -2.95
C HIS A 251 -11.87 -1.49 -4.02
N LEU A 252 -12.70 -2.06 -4.88
CA LEU A 252 -13.46 -1.33 -5.88
C LEU A 252 -14.93 -1.64 -5.65
N VAL A 253 -15.67 -0.68 -5.12
CA VAL A 253 -17.07 -0.84 -4.74
C VAL A 253 -17.96 -0.20 -5.79
N ARG A 254 -18.83 -1.01 -6.38
CA ARG A 254 -19.97 -0.56 -7.20
C ARG A 254 -21.14 -0.23 -6.29
N MET A 255 -21.76 0.92 -6.51
CA MET A 255 -22.99 1.33 -5.84
C MET A 255 -24.08 1.55 -6.89
N ARG A 256 -25.23 0.93 -6.68
CA ARG A 256 -26.40 1.04 -7.54
C ARG A 256 -26.98 2.44 -7.46
N ALA A 257 -27.37 2.98 -8.60
CA ALA A 257 -28.18 4.19 -8.62
C ALA A 257 -29.46 3.97 -7.80
N SER A 258 -29.69 4.81 -6.79
CA SER A 258 -30.96 4.81 -6.08
C SER A 258 -32.06 5.20 -7.06
N THR A 259 -32.95 4.26 -7.38
CA THR A 259 -34.22 4.54 -8.04
C THR A 259 -35.08 5.36 -7.09
N LYS A 260 -34.99 6.69 -7.14
CA LYS A 260 -36.11 7.49 -6.62
C LYS A 260 -37.32 7.15 -7.50
N PRO A 261 -38.44 6.66 -6.94
CA PRO A 261 -39.66 6.59 -7.73
C PRO A 261 -39.97 8.04 -8.13
N ASN A 262 -40.16 8.29 -9.42
CA ASN A 262 -40.79 9.52 -9.87
C ASN A 262 -42.12 9.63 -9.13
N GLY A 263 -42.21 10.55 -8.18
CA GLY A 263 -43.46 10.87 -7.51
C GLY A 263 -44.47 11.28 -8.56
N SER A 264 -45.47 10.42 -8.75
CA SER A 264 -46.67 10.74 -9.51
C SER A 264 -47.35 11.88 -8.78
N GLU A 265 -47.36 13.04 -9.40
CA GLU A 265 -48.20 14.15 -8.98
C GLU A 265 -49.67 13.74 -9.21
N ASN A 266 -50.47 13.86 -8.15
CA ASN A 266 -51.91 13.54 -8.03
C ASN A 266 -52.27 12.11 -7.60
N ASP A 267 -52.37 11.90 -6.29
CA ASP A 267 -53.69 11.57 -5.74
C ASP A 267 -53.82 12.08 -4.29
N MET A 268 -54.86 12.87 -4.07
CA MET A 268 -55.22 13.47 -2.79
C MET A 268 -56.07 12.47 -2.00
N ASP A 269 -55.80 12.43 -0.69
CA ASP A 269 -56.77 12.19 0.39
C ASP A 269 -57.02 10.74 0.88
N LYS A 270 -56.29 10.38 1.96
CA LYS A 270 -56.89 9.80 3.19
C LYS A 270 -55.90 9.79 4.37
N PRO A 271 -56.34 10.14 5.60
CA PRO A 271 -55.45 10.26 6.75
C PRO A 271 -55.37 8.99 7.63
N ALA A 272 -54.22 8.91 8.31
CA ALA A 272 -53.92 8.25 9.59
C ALA A 272 -53.93 6.71 9.68
N GLY A 273 -52.72 6.18 9.83
CA GLY A 273 -52.40 4.91 10.47
C GLY A 273 -50.93 4.95 10.90
N SER A 274 -50.69 5.44 12.11
CA SER A 274 -49.38 5.56 12.74
C SER A 274 -48.71 4.21 12.92
N ASP A 275 -47.47 4.07 12.46
CA ASP A 275 -46.47 3.42 13.30
C ASP A 275 -45.08 4.04 13.10
N THR A 276 -44.48 4.36 14.23
CA THR A 276 -43.34 5.24 14.43
C THR A 276 -42.01 4.54 14.25
N LEU A 277 -41.08 5.16 13.53
CA LEU A 277 -39.67 5.22 13.93
C LEU A 277 -39.07 6.53 13.38
N ASN A 278 -38.62 7.37 14.32
CA ASN A 278 -38.20 8.75 14.11
C ASN A 278 -36.94 8.86 13.24
N THR A 279 -37.10 9.50 12.09
CA THR A 279 -36.02 10.18 11.36
C THR A 279 -35.66 11.44 12.13
N HIS A 280 -34.52 11.47 12.83
CA HIS A 280 -33.95 12.74 13.26
C HIS A 280 -33.18 13.32 12.07
N ASN A 281 -33.81 14.28 11.38
CA ASN A 281 -33.14 15.19 10.47
C ASN A 281 -32.07 15.98 11.26
N GLY A 282 -30.81 15.68 10.99
CA GLY A 282 -29.65 16.50 11.31
C GLY A 282 -29.01 16.94 10.01
N LYS A 283 -29.32 18.17 9.60
CA LYS A 283 -28.56 19.07 8.72
C LYS A 283 -27.12 18.61 8.46
N LEU A 284 -26.74 18.51 7.17
CA LEU A 284 -25.33 18.43 6.77
C LEU A 284 -24.61 19.68 7.27
N GLU A 285 -23.96 19.55 8.42
CA GLU A 285 -22.89 20.43 8.84
C GLU A 285 -21.57 19.78 8.42
N THR A 286 -20.74 20.57 7.74
CA THR A 286 -19.34 20.26 7.46
C THR A 286 -18.61 20.13 8.80
N THR A 287 -18.67 18.97 9.42
CA THR A 287 -17.81 18.68 10.57
C THR A 287 -16.44 18.34 10.03
N GLN A 288 -15.52 19.30 10.13
CA GLN A 288 -14.11 18.98 10.24
C GLN A 288 -13.97 18.05 11.44
N VAL A 289 -13.64 16.79 11.17
CA VAL A 289 -13.22 15.87 12.23
C VAL A 289 -11.86 16.35 12.70
N ASN A 290 -11.87 17.19 13.73
CA ASN A 290 -10.72 17.35 14.61
C ASN A 290 -10.59 16.04 15.40
N THR A 291 -9.88 15.06 14.84
CA THR A 291 -9.26 14.01 15.65
C THR A 291 -8.13 14.66 16.44
N THR A 292 -8.45 15.18 17.62
CA THR A 292 -7.50 15.10 18.73
C THR A 292 -7.49 13.64 19.18
N SER A 293 -6.84 12.79 18.38
CA SER A 293 -6.33 11.52 18.87
C SER A 293 -5.18 11.87 19.79
N GLU A 294 -5.33 11.53 21.07
CA GLU A 294 -4.24 11.50 22.03
C GLU A 294 -3.03 10.79 21.36
N PRO A 295 -1.82 11.37 21.39
CA PRO A 295 -0.67 10.79 20.73
C PRO A 295 -0.51 9.34 21.23
N GLN A 296 -0.53 8.38 20.29
CA GLN A 296 -0.28 6.98 20.60
C GLN A 296 1.00 6.91 21.43
N LYS A 297 0.86 6.45 22.68
CA LYS A 297 1.99 6.33 23.60
C LYS A 297 2.98 5.35 22.99
N LEU A 298 4.22 5.82 22.90
CA LEU A 298 5.40 5.04 22.51
C LEU A 298 5.35 3.64 23.16
N PRO A 299 5.56 2.54 22.40
CA PRO A 299 5.78 1.23 23.00
C PRO A 299 6.88 1.35 24.05
N GLU A 300 6.70 0.84 25.27
CA GLU A 300 7.65 1.07 26.37
C GLU A 300 9.08 0.62 26.03
N GLN A 301 9.22 -0.37 25.15
CA GLN A 301 10.51 -0.82 24.62
C GLN A 301 11.28 0.27 23.86
N PHE A 302 10.59 1.20 23.18
CA PHE A 302 11.23 2.33 22.49
C PHE A 302 11.63 3.45 23.47
N LYS A 303 10.91 3.64 24.59
CA LYS A 303 11.27 4.66 25.60
C LYS A 303 12.58 4.30 26.30
N GLN A 304 12.74 3.03 26.67
CA GLN A 304 13.93 2.55 27.37
C GLN A 304 15.23 2.71 26.58
N ASN A 305 15.17 2.68 25.24
CA ASN A 305 16.34 2.84 24.38
C ASN A 305 16.67 4.30 24.01
N ILE A 306 15.75 5.24 24.25
CA ILE A 306 15.92 6.68 23.94
C ILE A 306 16.38 7.47 25.17
N ASP A 307 15.94 7.08 26.38
CA ASP A 307 16.23 7.80 27.64
C ASP A 307 17.63 7.54 28.23
N GLN A 308 18.49 6.76 27.56
CA GLN A 308 19.91 6.64 27.91
C GLN A 308 20.81 7.25 26.83
N PRO A 309 21.09 8.56 26.91
CA PRO A 309 22.18 9.16 26.16
C PRO A 309 23.50 8.77 26.82
N GLU A 310 24.03 7.58 26.50
CA GLU A 310 25.47 7.40 26.66
C GLU A 310 26.13 8.41 25.72
N ALA A 311 26.75 9.43 26.33
CA ALA A 311 27.46 10.49 25.64
C ALA A 311 28.46 9.89 24.65
N ILE A 312 28.11 9.90 23.37
CA ILE A 312 29.00 9.55 22.27
C ILE A 312 30.09 10.63 22.25
N LYS A 313 31.20 10.39 22.96
CA LYS A 313 32.45 11.08 22.67
C LYS A 313 32.86 10.65 21.27
N MET A 314 32.55 11.48 20.27
CA MET A 314 33.08 11.36 18.91
C MET A 314 34.61 11.43 18.98
N LYS A 315 35.26 10.26 19.04
CA LYS A 315 36.72 10.15 18.98
C LYS A 315 37.14 10.04 17.52
N ASN A 316 36.90 11.12 16.78
CA ASN A 316 37.48 11.57 15.50
C ASN A 316 36.40 12.28 14.67
N PRO A 317 36.62 13.53 14.22
CA PRO A 317 35.71 14.16 13.28
C PRO A 317 35.76 13.41 11.94
N VAL A 318 34.59 13.04 11.44
CA VAL A 318 34.43 12.57 10.05
C VAL A 318 34.91 13.70 9.14
N ARG A 319 36.01 13.46 8.42
CA ARG A 319 36.58 14.39 7.47
C ARG A 319 35.59 14.59 6.32
N MET A 320 34.87 15.70 6.32
CA MET A 320 34.13 16.14 5.14
C MET A 320 35.14 16.24 3.98
N LEU A 321 34.90 15.48 2.91
CA LEU A 321 35.66 15.63 1.68
C LEU A 321 35.31 16.98 1.07
N GLU A 322 36.32 17.85 0.98
CA GLU A 322 36.22 19.19 0.40
C GLU A 322 35.86 19.08 -1.11
N PRO A 323 34.91 19.89 -1.63
CA PRO A 323 34.58 19.86 -3.05
C PRO A 323 35.79 20.30 -3.88
N GLN A 324 36.24 19.44 -4.80
CA GLN A 324 37.28 19.78 -5.77
C GLN A 324 36.80 20.96 -6.63
N LYS A 325 37.48 22.10 -6.49
CA LYS A 325 37.33 23.25 -7.38
C LYS A 325 37.78 22.83 -8.79
N MET A 326 36.84 22.69 -9.72
CA MET A 326 37.15 22.66 -11.15
C MET A 326 37.66 24.05 -11.57
N THR A 327 38.97 24.15 -11.78
CA THR A 327 39.59 25.26 -12.50
C THR A 327 39.21 25.17 -13.98
N LEU A 328 38.39 26.10 -14.44
CA LEU A 328 38.32 26.52 -15.85
C LEU A 328 39.70 27.04 -16.26
N GLN A 329 40.42 26.32 -17.13
CA GLN A 329 41.46 26.91 -17.95
C GLN A 329 40.95 27.03 -19.39
N GLN A 330 40.85 28.28 -19.82
CA GLN A 330 40.75 28.68 -21.22
C GLN A 330 41.99 28.20 -21.98
N ARG A 331 41.77 27.55 -23.13
CA ARG A 331 42.44 27.86 -24.40
C ARG A 331 41.65 27.31 -25.56
#